data_AF-A0A135VSH4-F1
#
_entry.id   AF-A0A135VSH4-F1
#
_cell.length_a   1.000
_cell.length_b   1.000
_cell.length_c   1.000
_cell.angle_alpha   90.00
_cell.angle_beta   90.00
_cell.angle_gamma   90.00
#
_symmetry.space_group_name_H-M   'P 1'
#
loop_
_entity.id
_entity.type
_entity.pdbx_description
1 polymer ?
#
loop_
_entity_poly.entity_id
_entity_poly.type
_entity_poly.pdbx_seq_one_letter_code
_entity_poly.pdbx_strand_id
1 'polypeptide(L)'
;MKTGCVLQFHLISFALCSNYMSNLVFSGTLKEQSDRFGTVGGEMTESPVVYRSITVYQLLIGFLLALNITAGVAIGQAYLPLPFDIWFTLLPFLVVPVLMVIAAYAIGYTAKKKSIEYNAPDWDYKPVQFTVEDVKQLIKDHHRDYLRLESRSNYWLFHIPIIIIVTIYALPFYVSLENPWLLPAAQLMLPVLFALNHVVTSAGAFLATSNDASDDFTLPLIREALWLVREQYRATGVSQARVVMNRAELGGLRVFKDPRVILRVKSFEKRGYIESWSADLKAINRLFFRLHETEANSQVIWWWHSWDRNFRKYTSPDDEGYYVRRPIPSEAKELGVRDVLAVTENAIAIFLLEIIRLEGESEAARSILSELGAG
;
A
#
# COMPACT_ATOMS: atom_id res chain seq x y z
N MET A 1 1.57 -39.49 -7.20
CA MET A 1 1.69 -38.15 -7.82
C MET A 1 0.71 -37.09 -7.32
N LYS A 2 -0.38 -37.41 -6.59
CA LYS A 2 -1.35 -36.40 -6.09
C LYS A 2 -1.07 -35.83 -4.68
N THR A 3 -0.24 -36.48 -3.87
CA THR A 3 0.08 -36.06 -2.49
C THR A 3 1.05 -34.87 -2.41
N GLY A 4 1.89 -34.65 -3.44
CA GLY A 4 2.86 -33.55 -3.45
C GLY A 4 2.23 -32.16 -3.55
N CYS A 5 1.10 -32.03 -4.27
CA CYS A 5 0.48 -30.72 -4.54
C CYS A 5 -0.19 -30.13 -3.28
N VAL A 6 -0.80 -30.97 -2.45
CA VAL A 6 -1.46 -30.56 -1.19
C VAL A 6 -0.44 -30.14 -0.14
N LEU A 7 0.65 -30.89 0.00
CA LEU A 7 1.74 -30.54 0.92
C LEU A 7 2.44 -29.22 0.52
N GLN A 8 2.61 -29.00 -0.79
CA GLN A 8 3.20 -27.77 -1.32
C GLN A 8 2.29 -26.54 -1.08
N PHE A 9 0.97 -26.71 -1.18
CA PHE A 9 -0.01 -25.66 -0.84
C PHE A 9 0.02 -25.30 0.66
N HIS A 10 0.13 -26.30 1.55
CA HIS A 10 0.23 -26.06 2.99
C HIS A 10 1.57 -25.43 3.40
N LEU A 11 2.68 -25.81 2.76
CA LEU A 11 4.00 -25.20 3.01
C LEU A 11 4.07 -23.75 2.55
N ILE A 12 3.47 -23.41 1.41
CA ILE A 12 3.37 -22.03 0.93
C ILE A 12 2.47 -21.21 1.87
N SER A 13 1.35 -21.76 2.30
CA SER A 13 0.45 -21.10 3.26
C SER A 13 1.14 -20.87 4.61
N PHE A 14 1.93 -21.84 5.08
CA PHE A 14 2.70 -21.73 6.32
C PHE A 14 3.85 -20.71 6.21
N ALA A 15 4.57 -20.67 5.09
CA ALA A 15 5.62 -19.68 4.84
C ALA A 15 5.07 -18.24 4.73
N LEU A 16 3.91 -18.08 4.09
CA LEU A 16 3.19 -16.80 4.04
C LEU A 16 2.70 -16.38 5.43
N CYS A 17 2.24 -17.34 6.24
CA CYS A 17 1.82 -17.09 7.62
C CYS A 17 3.00 -16.73 8.54
N SER A 18 4.15 -17.39 8.39
CA SER A 18 5.37 -17.10 9.18
C SER A 18 5.92 -15.70 8.92
N ASN A 19 6.02 -15.28 7.65
CA ASN A 19 6.40 -13.91 7.28
C ASN A 19 5.37 -12.85 7.72
N TYR A 20 4.12 -13.24 7.91
CA TYR A 20 3.06 -12.37 8.39
C TYR A 20 3.10 -12.24 9.93
N MET A 21 3.33 -13.35 10.63
CA MET A 21 3.43 -13.40 12.10
C MET A 21 4.68 -12.66 12.63
N SER A 22 5.79 -12.67 11.89
CA SER A 22 6.99 -11.88 12.27
C SER A 22 6.76 -10.36 12.25
N ASN A 23 5.73 -9.89 11.53
CA ASN A 23 5.31 -8.48 11.52
C ASN A 23 4.22 -8.16 12.57
N LEU A 24 3.72 -9.17 13.29
CA LEU A 24 2.53 -9.10 14.15
C LEU A 24 2.88 -9.00 15.65
N VAL A 25 4.10 -8.57 16.00
CA VAL A 25 4.51 -8.27 17.40
C VAL A 25 3.69 -7.08 17.93
N PHE A 26 2.50 -7.40 18.44
CA PHE A 26 1.41 -6.46 18.70
C PHE A 26 1.49 -5.77 20.08
N SER A 27 2.13 -6.38 21.08
CA SER A 27 2.09 -5.82 22.45
C SER A 27 3.19 -4.81 22.74
N GLY A 28 4.42 -5.05 22.25
CA GLY A 28 5.55 -4.14 22.45
C GLY A 28 5.36 -2.80 21.74
N THR A 29 4.91 -2.85 20.48
CA THR A 29 4.69 -1.68 19.62
C THR A 29 3.58 -0.77 20.15
N LEU A 30 2.51 -1.34 20.71
CA LEU A 30 1.35 -0.58 21.16
C LEU A 30 1.54 0.15 22.49
N LYS A 31 2.39 -0.37 23.38
CA LYS A 31 2.79 0.32 24.61
C LYS A 31 3.80 1.43 24.30
N GLU A 32 4.77 1.13 23.44
CA GLU A 32 5.79 2.09 23.01
C GLU A 32 5.19 3.32 22.29
N GLN A 33 4.13 3.15 21.49
CA GLN A 33 3.40 4.28 20.90
C GLN A 33 2.75 5.17 21.97
N SER A 34 2.10 4.58 22.99
CA SER A 34 1.47 5.34 24.07
C SER A 34 2.50 6.14 24.87
N ASP A 35 3.66 5.56 25.13
CA ASP A 35 4.72 6.18 25.92
C ASP A 35 5.44 7.29 25.12
N ARG A 36 5.66 7.09 23.81
CA ARG A 36 6.32 8.06 22.93
C ARG A 36 5.52 9.35 22.69
N PHE A 37 4.20 9.27 22.66
CA PHE A 37 3.33 10.44 22.41
C PHE A 37 2.67 10.99 23.69
N GLY A 38 2.79 10.30 24.83
CA GLY A 38 2.17 10.68 26.10
C GLY A 38 2.97 11.69 26.97
N THR A 39 4.16 12.12 26.54
CA THR A 39 5.03 13.02 27.33
C THR A 39 5.65 14.13 26.48
N VAL A 40 4.84 15.08 26.01
CA VAL A 40 5.35 16.38 25.53
C VAL A 40 4.74 17.47 26.40
N GLY A 41 5.44 17.82 27.47
CA GLY A 41 5.16 19.00 28.28
C GLY A 41 5.80 20.23 27.65
N GLY A 42 4.98 21.14 27.14
CA GLY A 42 5.41 22.43 26.61
C GLY A 42 4.37 23.02 25.64
N GLU A 43 3.56 23.95 26.14
CA GLU A 43 2.44 24.65 25.49
C GLU A 43 1.23 23.80 25.07
N MET A 44 0.07 24.11 25.65
CA MET A 44 -1.22 23.44 25.40
C MET A 44 -1.76 23.78 24.00
N THR A 45 -1.16 23.24 22.95
CA THR A 45 -1.94 22.85 21.78
C THR A 45 -2.47 21.45 22.06
N GLU A 46 -3.78 21.31 22.27
CA GLU A 46 -4.43 20.01 22.41
C GLU A 46 -3.95 19.08 21.28
N SER A 47 -3.37 17.94 21.65
CA SER A 47 -2.96 16.94 20.66
C SER A 47 -4.19 16.55 19.83
N PRO A 48 -4.11 16.55 18.48
CA PRO A 48 -5.25 16.22 17.63
C PRO A 48 -5.68 14.76 17.79
N VAL A 49 -4.85 13.92 18.41
CA VAL A 49 -5.11 12.50 18.67
C VAL A 49 -5.10 12.25 20.18
N VAL A 50 -6.16 11.60 20.68
CA VAL A 50 -6.25 11.05 22.04
C VAL A 50 -6.28 9.53 21.97
N TYR A 51 -5.28 8.87 22.55
CA TYR A 51 -5.21 7.42 22.59
C TYR A 51 -6.03 6.86 23.75
N ARG A 52 -6.91 5.92 23.46
CA ARG A 52 -7.69 5.18 24.47
C ARG A 52 -7.04 3.84 24.79
N SER A 53 -7.25 3.37 26.02
CA SER A 53 -6.81 2.04 26.41
C SER A 53 -7.58 0.96 25.64
N ILE A 54 -6.83 0.00 25.10
CA ILE A 54 -7.37 -1.17 24.40
C ILE A 54 -7.30 -2.45 25.25
N THR A 55 -6.93 -2.35 26.53
CA THR A 55 -6.68 -3.50 27.41
C THR A 55 -7.88 -4.45 27.50
N VAL A 56 -9.10 -3.90 27.57
CA VAL A 56 -10.33 -4.71 27.60
C VAL A 56 -10.44 -5.60 26.34
N TYR A 57 -10.10 -5.07 25.17
CA TYR A 57 -10.11 -5.84 23.93
C TYR A 57 -8.98 -6.86 23.86
N GLN A 58 -7.80 -6.54 24.40
CA GLN A 58 -6.69 -7.51 24.50
C GLN A 58 -7.06 -8.70 25.39
N LEU A 59 -7.71 -8.44 26.54
CA LEU A 59 -8.23 -9.50 27.42
C LEU A 59 -9.30 -10.34 26.70
N LEU A 60 -10.22 -9.69 25.98
CA LEU A 60 -11.26 -10.39 25.22
C LEU A 60 -10.69 -11.24 24.08
N ILE A 61 -9.69 -10.73 23.34
CA ILE A 61 -8.98 -11.49 22.29
C ILE A 61 -8.29 -12.70 22.90
N GLY A 62 -7.61 -12.54 24.05
CA GLY A 62 -6.93 -13.64 24.76
C GLY A 62 -7.91 -14.70 25.28
N PHE A 63 -9.02 -14.27 25.89
CA PHE A 63 -10.07 -15.18 26.35
C PHE A 63 -10.67 -15.98 25.19
N LEU A 64 -11.02 -15.33 24.09
CA LEU A 64 -11.57 -16.02 22.93
C LEU A 64 -10.55 -16.89 22.20
N LEU A 65 -9.26 -16.53 22.24
CA LEU A 65 -8.21 -17.41 21.72
C LEU A 65 -8.18 -18.73 22.49
N ALA A 66 -8.22 -18.67 23.84
CA ALA A 66 -8.30 -19.88 24.66
C ALA A 66 -9.58 -20.68 24.36
N LEU A 67 -10.72 -20.00 24.21
CA LEU A 67 -11.99 -20.65 23.84
C LEU A 67 -11.91 -21.34 22.46
N ASN A 68 -11.28 -20.71 21.47
CA ASN A 68 -11.08 -21.29 20.14
C ASN A 68 -10.19 -22.54 20.19
N ILE A 69 -9.12 -22.51 20.98
CA ILE A 69 -8.24 -23.68 21.19
C ILE A 69 -9.04 -24.82 21.82
N THR A 70 -9.75 -24.55 22.92
CA THR A 70 -10.57 -25.56 23.61
C THR A 70 -11.66 -26.12 22.70
N ALA A 71 -12.30 -25.28 21.89
CA ALA A 71 -13.29 -25.72 20.92
C ALA A 71 -12.67 -26.61 19.84
N GLY A 72 -11.48 -26.26 19.32
CA GLY A 72 -10.75 -27.11 18.37
C GLY A 72 -10.39 -28.47 18.96
N VAL A 73 -10.00 -28.54 20.25
CA VAL A 73 -9.73 -29.81 20.93
C VAL A 73 -11.01 -30.63 21.07
N ALA A 74 -12.08 -30.01 21.59
CA ALA A 74 -13.36 -30.67 21.82
C ALA A 74 -13.96 -31.20 20.50
N ILE A 75 -13.95 -30.38 19.44
CA ILE A 75 -14.45 -30.77 18.12
C ILE A 75 -13.58 -31.88 17.53
N GLY A 76 -12.27 -31.75 17.61
CA GLY A 76 -11.34 -32.74 17.06
C GLY A 76 -11.49 -34.10 17.72
N GLN A 77 -11.67 -34.14 19.04
CA GLN A 77 -11.87 -35.39 19.78
C GLN A 77 -13.26 -36.00 19.56
N ALA A 78 -14.30 -35.16 19.50
CA ALA A 78 -15.68 -35.65 19.40
C ALA A 78 -16.08 -36.06 17.96
N TYR A 79 -15.61 -35.34 16.94
CA TYR A 79 -16.13 -35.48 15.58
C TYR A 79 -15.16 -36.08 14.56
N LEU A 80 -13.83 -35.88 14.67
CA LEU A 80 -12.88 -36.49 13.70
C LEU A 80 -12.86 -38.04 13.71
N PRO A 81 -13.06 -38.74 14.84
CA PRO A 81 -13.11 -40.21 14.84
C PRO A 81 -14.39 -40.79 14.23
N LEU A 82 -15.42 -39.97 14.01
CA LEU A 82 -16.69 -40.44 13.48
C LEU A 82 -16.57 -40.76 11.98
N PRO A 83 -17.36 -41.73 11.47
CA PRO A 83 -17.47 -41.91 10.04
C PRO A 83 -17.99 -40.63 9.38
N PHE A 84 -17.55 -40.37 8.16
CA PHE A 84 -17.93 -39.17 7.44
C PHE A 84 -19.45 -39.09 7.24
N ASP A 85 -20.04 -38.04 7.79
CA ASP A 85 -21.42 -37.64 7.57
C ASP A 85 -21.46 -36.13 7.30
N ILE A 86 -22.27 -35.70 6.34
CA ILE A 86 -22.32 -34.32 5.90
C ILE A 86 -22.75 -33.37 7.04
N TRP A 87 -23.66 -33.79 7.91
CA TRP A 87 -24.16 -32.98 9.02
C TRP A 87 -23.16 -32.92 10.17
N PHE A 88 -22.49 -34.04 10.48
CA PHE A 88 -21.40 -34.07 11.46
C PHE A 88 -20.14 -33.35 10.96
N THR A 89 -20.02 -33.10 9.66
CA THR A 89 -18.91 -32.35 9.07
C THR A 89 -19.24 -30.86 8.96
N LEU A 90 -20.42 -30.51 8.45
CA LEU A 90 -20.79 -29.13 8.15
C LEU A 90 -20.83 -28.24 9.41
N LEU A 91 -21.51 -28.71 10.46
CA LEU A 91 -21.73 -27.88 11.64
C LEU A 91 -20.42 -27.57 12.39
N PRO A 92 -19.63 -28.57 12.84
CA PRO A 92 -18.43 -28.28 13.62
C PRO A 92 -17.22 -27.80 12.80
N PHE A 93 -17.10 -28.17 11.51
CA PHE A 93 -15.91 -27.83 10.70
C PHE A 93 -16.12 -26.68 9.71
N LEU A 94 -17.35 -26.18 9.52
CA LEU A 94 -17.60 -24.98 8.72
C LEU A 94 -18.32 -23.90 9.53
N VAL A 95 -19.50 -24.22 10.08
CA VAL A 95 -20.34 -23.21 10.76
C VAL A 95 -19.64 -22.64 11.99
N VAL A 96 -19.09 -23.50 12.86
CA VAL A 96 -18.40 -23.04 14.07
C VAL A 96 -17.18 -22.14 13.74
N PRO A 97 -16.23 -22.54 12.86
CA PRO A 97 -15.14 -21.66 12.44
C PRO A 97 -15.60 -20.33 11.85
N VAL A 98 -16.67 -20.32 11.05
CA VAL A 98 -17.23 -19.08 10.46
C VAL A 98 -17.77 -18.15 11.55
N LEU A 99 -18.53 -18.68 12.51
CA LEU A 99 -19.05 -17.88 13.64
C LEU A 99 -17.91 -17.30 14.49
N MET A 100 -16.84 -18.08 14.71
CA MET A 100 -15.66 -17.62 15.43
C MET A 100 -14.92 -16.51 14.68
N VAL A 101 -14.80 -16.61 13.35
CA VAL A 101 -14.25 -15.54 12.50
C VAL A 101 -15.09 -14.27 12.60
N ILE A 102 -16.42 -14.38 12.55
CA ILE A 102 -17.31 -13.22 12.70
C ILE A 102 -17.08 -12.55 14.06
N ALA A 103 -17.01 -13.33 15.14
CA ALA A 103 -16.74 -12.79 16.48
C ALA A 103 -15.35 -12.14 16.58
N ALA A 104 -14.31 -12.81 16.06
CA ALA A 104 -12.94 -12.30 16.04
C ALA A 104 -12.85 -10.97 15.26
N TYR A 105 -13.52 -10.90 14.10
CA TYR A 105 -13.57 -9.71 13.27
C TYR A 105 -14.27 -8.56 14.00
N ALA A 106 -15.44 -8.81 14.60
CA ALA A 106 -16.21 -7.80 15.33
C ALA A 106 -15.39 -7.17 16.46
N ILE A 107 -14.57 -7.97 17.14
CA ILE A 107 -13.71 -7.50 18.22
C ILE A 107 -12.54 -6.69 17.71
N GLY A 108 -11.85 -7.15 16.67
CA GLY A 108 -10.77 -6.38 16.04
C GLY A 108 -11.25 -5.05 15.48
N TYR A 109 -12.42 -5.05 14.82
CA TYR A 109 -13.11 -3.86 14.34
C TYR A 109 -13.41 -2.87 15.48
N THR A 110 -14.06 -3.36 16.54
CA THR A 110 -14.45 -2.51 17.68
C THR A 110 -13.23 -1.96 18.42
N ALA A 111 -12.20 -2.78 18.59
CA ALA A 111 -10.94 -2.39 19.19
C ALA A 111 -10.28 -1.25 18.41
N LYS A 112 -10.28 -1.33 17.06
CA LYS A 112 -9.73 -0.27 16.21
C LYS A 112 -10.57 1.01 16.29
N LYS A 113 -11.88 0.92 16.13
CA LYS A 113 -12.80 2.07 16.21
C LYS A 113 -12.73 2.81 17.54
N LYS A 114 -12.54 2.11 18.67
CA LYS A 114 -12.47 2.74 20.00
C LYS A 114 -11.05 3.00 20.49
N SER A 115 -10.02 2.74 19.68
CA SER A 115 -8.62 2.91 20.10
C SER A 115 -8.14 4.36 20.15
N ILE A 116 -8.83 5.26 19.44
CA ILE A 116 -8.46 6.67 19.30
C ILE A 116 -9.70 7.55 19.27
N GLU A 117 -9.51 8.81 19.63
CA GLU A 117 -10.35 9.93 19.20
C GLU A 117 -9.47 10.86 18.39
N TYR A 118 -10.02 11.39 17.30
CA TYR A 118 -9.27 12.25 16.39
C TYR A 118 -10.07 13.49 16.04
N ASN A 119 -9.46 14.64 16.28
CA ASN A 119 -9.95 15.95 15.85
C ASN A 119 -8.98 16.47 14.79
N ALA A 120 -9.40 16.42 13.52
CA ALA A 120 -8.56 16.82 12.40
C ALA A 120 -8.17 18.31 12.51
N PRO A 121 -6.86 18.64 12.61
CA PRO A 121 -6.41 20.01 12.58
C PRO A 121 -6.31 20.51 11.12
N ASP A 122 -6.19 21.81 10.95
CA ASP A 122 -5.80 22.38 9.65
C ASP A 122 -4.31 22.12 9.42
N TRP A 123 -4.01 21.14 8.56
CA TRP A 123 -2.65 20.73 8.25
C TRP A 123 -1.93 21.73 7.31
N ASP A 124 -0.81 22.32 7.77
CA ASP A 124 0.10 23.11 6.93
C ASP A 124 1.04 22.20 6.13
N TYR A 125 0.66 21.90 4.89
CA TYR A 125 1.40 21.00 4.01
C TYR A 125 2.55 21.69 3.27
N LYS A 126 3.75 21.11 3.37
CA LYS A 126 4.94 21.55 2.62
C LYS A 126 5.48 20.43 1.74
N PRO A 127 5.88 20.71 0.49
CA PRO A 127 6.43 19.70 -0.38
C PRO A 127 7.81 19.25 0.10
N VAL A 128 8.01 17.94 0.23
CA VAL A 128 9.29 17.32 0.62
C VAL A 128 9.66 16.28 -0.43
N GLN A 129 10.93 16.26 -0.83
CA GLN A 129 11.46 15.30 -1.81
C GLN A 129 12.19 14.17 -1.09
N PHE A 130 12.00 12.96 -1.60
CA PHE A 130 12.55 11.73 -1.05
C PHE A 130 13.25 10.91 -2.14
N THR A 131 14.32 10.23 -1.76
CA THR A 131 14.89 9.16 -2.58
C THR A 131 14.01 7.90 -2.53
N VAL A 132 14.24 6.95 -3.43
CA VAL A 132 13.51 5.67 -3.43
C VAL A 132 13.72 4.91 -2.12
N GLU A 133 14.93 5.00 -1.57
CA GLU A 133 15.35 4.39 -0.31
C GLU A 133 14.65 5.05 0.88
N ASP A 134 14.61 6.39 0.90
CA ASP A 134 13.92 7.15 1.95
C ASP A 134 12.43 6.83 1.97
N VAL A 135 11.78 6.71 0.81
CA VAL A 135 10.36 6.36 0.75
C VAL A 135 10.11 4.94 1.29
N LYS A 136 10.97 3.96 0.95
CA LYS A 136 10.84 2.60 1.51
C LYS A 136 10.95 2.60 3.03
N GLN A 137 11.88 3.40 3.57
CA GLN A 137 12.08 3.53 5.01
C GLN A 137 10.90 4.26 5.65
N LEU A 138 10.43 5.35 5.04
CA LEU A 138 9.26 6.10 5.46
C LEU A 138 8.03 5.19 5.57
N ILE A 139 7.74 4.35 4.58
CA ILE A 139 6.59 3.42 4.64
C ILE A 139 6.71 2.51 5.87
N LYS A 140 7.91 1.98 6.15
CA LYS A 140 8.12 1.10 7.31
C LYS A 140 7.95 1.83 8.64
N ASP A 141 8.56 3.00 8.77
CA ASP A 141 8.51 3.79 10.01
C ASP A 141 7.11 4.35 10.25
N HIS A 142 6.48 4.91 9.22
CA HIS A 142 5.09 5.41 9.27
C HIS A 142 4.14 4.31 9.70
N HIS A 143 4.29 3.12 9.12
CA HIS A 143 3.54 1.97 9.54
C HIS A 143 3.79 1.65 11.03
N ARG A 144 5.04 1.47 11.44
CA ARG A 144 5.33 1.15 12.84
C ARG A 144 4.78 2.20 13.79
N ASP A 145 4.86 3.48 13.45
CA ASP A 145 4.58 4.59 14.35
C ASP A 145 3.07 4.92 14.41
N TYR A 146 2.28 4.63 13.37
CA TYR A 146 0.85 4.99 13.28
C TYR A 146 -0.12 3.81 13.15
N LEU A 147 0.28 2.62 13.60
CA LEU A 147 -0.55 1.39 13.57
C LEU A 147 -2.00 1.59 14.05
N ARG A 148 -2.23 2.42 15.06
CA ARG A 148 -3.57 2.73 15.59
C ARG A 148 -4.34 3.76 14.76
N LEU A 149 -3.67 4.63 14.02
CA LEU A 149 -4.30 5.73 13.27
C LEU A 149 -4.63 5.35 11.83
N GLU A 150 -3.73 4.64 11.16
CA GLU A 150 -3.92 4.33 9.74
C GLU A 150 -4.74 3.05 9.53
N SER A 151 -5.42 2.97 8.39
CA SER A 151 -5.93 1.69 7.87
C SER A 151 -4.91 1.07 6.92
N ARG A 152 -4.60 -0.20 7.15
CA ARG A 152 -3.82 -1.05 6.26
C ARG A 152 -4.65 -2.19 5.74
N SER A 153 -5.51 -1.89 4.79
CA SER A 153 -6.16 -2.94 4.03
C SER A 153 -5.15 -3.59 3.07
N ASN A 154 -4.85 -4.86 3.29
CA ASN A 154 -4.17 -5.71 2.32
C ASN A 154 -5.11 -6.86 1.98
N TYR A 155 -5.21 -7.18 0.69
CA TYR A 155 -5.99 -8.29 0.15
C TYR A 155 -5.82 -9.59 0.96
N TRP A 156 -4.59 -9.90 1.38
CA TRP A 156 -4.29 -11.12 2.13
C TRP A 156 -4.94 -11.20 3.52
N LEU A 157 -5.26 -10.06 4.16
CA LEU A 157 -5.95 -10.03 5.46
C LEU A 157 -7.32 -10.71 5.41
N PHE A 158 -7.97 -10.67 4.26
CA PHE A 158 -9.31 -11.24 4.04
C PHE A 158 -9.25 -12.68 3.53
N HIS A 159 -8.19 -13.05 2.80
CA HIS A 159 -8.08 -14.35 2.14
C HIS A 159 -7.51 -15.44 3.05
N ILE A 160 -6.57 -15.09 3.94
CA ILE A 160 -5.96 -16.09 4.84
C ILE A 160 -7.01 -16.78 5.73
N PRO A 161 -7.96 -16.07 6.39
CA PRO A 161 -9.02 -16.73 7.16
C PRO A 161 -9.86 -17.72 6.34
N ILE A 162 -10.18 -17.36 5.09
CA ILE A 162 -10.94 -18.24 4.19
C ILE A 162 -10.16 -19.52 3.89
N ILE A 163 -8.85 -19.41 3.59
CA ILE A 163 -7.98 -20.57 3.33
C ILE A 163 -7.90 -21.47 4.58
N ILE A 164 -7.82 -20.88 5.77
CA ILE A 164 -7.80 -21.64 7.03
C ILE A 164 -9.15 -22.34 7.26
N ILE A 165 -10.28 -21.68 7.04
CA ILE A 165 -11.62 -22.30 7.15
C ILE A 165 -11.75 -23.47 6.17
N VAL A 166 -11.34 -23.30 4.90
CA VAL A 166 -11.36 -24.38 3.91
C VAL A 166 -10.47 -25.54 4.35
N THR A 167 -9.32 -25.25 4.96
CA THR A 167 -8.42 -26.28 5.51
C THR A 167 -9.07 -27.03 6.68
N ILE A 168 -9.73 -26.32 7.61
CA ILE A 168 -10.46 -26.91 8.73
C ILE A 168 -11.58 -27.82 8.20
N TYR A 169 -12.34 -27.37 7.20
CA TYR A 169 -13.43 -28.12 6.60
C TYR A 169 -12.96 -29.37 5.84
N ALA A 170 -11.82 -29.29 5.15
CA ALA A 170 -11.25 -30.40 4.40
C ALA A 170 -10.63 -31.49 5.31
N LEU A 171 -10.30 -31.15 6.55
CA LEU A 171 -9.62 -32.07 7.48
C LEU A 171 -10.36 -33.39 7.74
N PRO A 172 -11.65 -33.40 8.12
CA PRO A 172 -12.40 -34.65 8.31
C PRO A 172 -12.48 -35.50 7.03
N PHE A 173 -12.65 -34.88 5.85
CA PHE A 173 -12.63 -35.60 4.57
C PHE A 173 -11.30 -36.33 4.38
N TYR A 174 -10.19 -35.64 4.61
CA TYR A 174 -8.86 -36.20 4.40
C TYR A 174 -8.53 -37.33 5.39
N VAL A 175 -8.90 -37.17 6.66
CA VAL A 175 -8.65 -38.19 7.68
C VAL A 175 -9.54 -39.41 7.47
N SER A 176 -10.84 -39.22 7.23
CA SER A 176 -11.79 -40.33 7.17
C SER A 176 -11.71 -41.13 5.86
N LEU A 177 -11.40 -40.48 4.72
CA LEU A 177 -11.44 -41.14 3.41
C LEU A 177 -10.07 -41.48 2.83
N GLU A 178 -9.06 -40.64 3.06
CA GLU A 178 -7.75 -40.78 2.41
C GLU A 178 -6.72 -41.45 3.33
N ASN A 179 -6.55 -40.96 4.56
CA ASN A 179 -5.47 -41.39 5.45
C ASN A 179 -5.88 -41.43 6.95
N PRO A 180 -6.58 -42.48 7.40
CA PRO A 180 -7.05 -42.59 8.78
C PRO A 180 -5.95 -42.60 9.85
N TRP A 181 -4.74 -43.05 9.48
CA TRP A 181 -3.58 -43.06 10.38
C TRP A 181 -3.13 -41.66 10.80
N LEU A 182 -3.55 -40.61 10.09
CA LEU A 182 -3.28 -39.21 10.43
C LEU A 182 -4.21 -38.64 11.50
N LEU A 183 -5.21 -39.39 11.96
CA LEU A 183 -6.19 -38.93 12.94
C LEU A 183 -5.55 -38.28 14.19
N PRO A 184 -4.50 -38.87 14.84
CA PRO A 184 -3.87 -38.22 15.99
C PRO A 184 -3.23 -36.87 15.65
N ALA A 185 -2.60 -36.76 14.48
CA ALA A 185 -2.00 -35.52 14.02
C ALA A 185 -3.07 -34.46 13.68
N ALA A 186 -4.17 -34.86 13.06
CA ALA A 186 -5.29 -33.98 12.74
C ALA A 186 -5.97 -33.42 14.00
N GLN A 187 -6.12 -34.25 15.04
CA GLN A 187 -6.63 -33.81 16.34
C GLN A 187 -5.74 -32.76 17.03
N LEU A 188 -4.43 -32.83 16.84
CA LEU A 188 -3.49 -31.82 17.34
C LEU A 188 -3.45 -30.57 16.45
N MET A 189 -3.65 -30.72 15.15
CA MET A 189 -3.61 -29.62 14.19
C MET A 189 -4.86 -28.72 14.25
N LEU A 190 -6.03 -29.30 14.54
CA LEU A 190 -7.30 -28.57 14.55
C LEU A 190 -7.34 -27.39 15.56
N PRO A 191 -6.93 -27.55 16.84
CA PRO A 191 -6.82 -26.42 17.77
C PRO A 191 -5.89 -25.31 17.28
N VAL A 192 -4.79 -25.68 16.61
CA VAL A 192 -3.82 -24.72 16.04
C VAL A 192 -4.46 -23.93 14.91
N LEU A 193 -5.22 -24.59 14.03
CA LEU A 193 -5.93 -23.91 12.94
C LEU A 193 -7.00 -22.95 13.46
N PHE A 194 -7.76 -23.35 14.48
CA PHE A 194 -8.74 -22.47 15.14
C PHE A 194 -8.07 -21.25 15.77
N ALA A 195 -7.00 -21.46 16.54
CA ALA A 195 -6.22 -20.39 17.14
C ALA A 195 -5.68 -19.42 16.09
N LEU A 196 -5.10 -19.96 15.02
CA LEU A 196 -4.54 -19.17 13.93
C LEU A 196 -5.61 -18.35 13.22
N ASN A 197 -6.77 -18.95 12.94
CA ASN A 197 -7.90 -18.28 12.30
C ASN A 197 -8.38 -17.09 13.14
N HIS A 198 -8.51 -17.27 14.46
CA HIS A 198 -8.89 -16.22 15.40
C HIS A 198 -7.87 -15.07 15.45
N VAL A 199 -6.57 -15.39 15.57
CA VAL A 199 -5.50 -14.39 15.62
C VAL A 199 -5.42 -13.60 14.32
N VAL A 200 -5.38 -14.28 13.18
CA VAL A 200 -5.30 -13.62 11.87
C VAL A 200 -6.53 -12.76 11.60
N THR A 201 -7.73 -13.24 11.95
CA THR A 201 -8.97 -12.48 11.72
C THR A 201 -9.06 -11.26 12.62
N SER A 202 -8.80 -11.40 13.93
CA SER A 202 -8.86 -10.27 14.87
C SER A 202 -7.80 -9.22 14.57
N ALA A 203 -6.57 -9.64 14.27
CA ALA A 203 -5.51 -8.73 13.84
C ALA A 203 -5.82 -8.09 12.48
N GLY A 204 -6.26 -8.87 11.50
CA GLY A 204 -6.63 -8.39 10.17
C GLY A 204 -7.77 -7.37 10.24
N ALA A 205 -8.78 -7.62 11.05
CA ALA A 205 -9.87 -6.67 11.30
C ALA A 205 -9.35 -5.38 11.96
N PHE A 206 -8.47 -5.47 12.95
CA PHE A 206 -7.87 -4.30 13.58
C PHE A 206 -7.05 -3.45 12.59
N LEU A 207 -6.26 -4.10 11.72
CA LEU A 207 -5.41 -3.43 10.75
C LEU A 207 -6.19 -2.84 9.56
N ALA A 208 -7.20 -3.55 9.06
CA ALA A 208 -7.95 -3.14 7.87
C ALA A 208 -9.05 -2.11 8.16
N THR A 209 -9.55 -2.06 9.39
CA THR A 209 -10.64 -1.14 9.76
C THR A 209 -10.15 0.30 9.76
N SER A 210 -10.84 1.19 9.04
CA SER A 210 -10.63 2.63 9.13
C SER A 210 -11.25 3.21 10.39
N ASN A 211 -10.61 4.22 10.96
CA ASN A 211 -11.14 5.09 12.00
C ASN A 211 -11.05 6.54 11.53
N ASP A 212 -11.41 7.48 12.39
CA ASP A 212 -11.56 8.88 12.02
C ASP A 212 -10.23 9.53 11.60
N ALA A 213 -9.09 8.99 12.06
CA ALA A 213 -7.76 9.45 11.66
C ALA A 213 -7.25 8.81 10.34
N SER A 214 -7.89 7.74 9.86
CA SER A 214 -7.33 6.96 8.74
C SER A 214 -7.19 7.78 7.46
N ASP A 215 -8.06 8.76 7.22
CA ASP A 215 -8.02 9.58 6.02
C ASP A 215 -6.76 10.47 5.93
N ASP A 216 -6.21 10.89 7.07
CA ASP A 216 -5.00 11.70 7.13
C ASP A 216 -3.73 10.85 7.29
N PHE A 217 -3.83 9.71 7.98
CA PHE A 217 -2.67 8.88 8.31
C PHE A 217 -2.42 7.72 7.33
N THR A 218 -3.39 7.29 6.53
CA THR A 218 -3.13 6.27 5.50
C THR A 218 -2.34 6.89 4.35
N LEU A 219 -1.15 6.36 4.07
CA LEU A 219 -0.30 6.84 2.97
C LEU A 219 -1.00 6.61 1.61
N PRO A 220 -1.36 7.68 0.87
CA PRO A 220 -2.00 7.52 -0.44
C PRO A 220 -0.97 7.06 -1.48
N LEU A 221 -1.37 6.16 -2.40
CA LEU A 221 -0.70 5.73 -3.65
C LEU A 221 0.85 5.70 -3.68
N ILE A 222 1.49 5.47 -2.55
CA ILE A 222 2.94 5.62 -2.41
C ILE A 222 3.69 4.49 -3.12
N ARG A 223 3.04 3.31 -3.24
CA ARG A 223 3.59 2.15 -3.94
C ARG A 223 3.60 2.39 -5.45
N GLU A 224 2.57 3.03 -5.96
CA GLU A 224 2.40 3.40 -7.35
C GLU A 224 3.42 4.48 -7.73
N ALA A 225 3.61 5.50 -6.88
CA ALA A 225 4.66 6.50 -7.07
C ALA A 225 6.08 5.89 -7.01
N LEU A 226 6.31 4.93 -6.11
CA LEU A 226 7.58 4.17 -6.04
C LEU A 226 7.84 3.30 -7.27
N TRP A 227 6.79 2.74 -7.87
CA TRP A 227 6.93 2.00 -9.13
C TRP A 227 7.20 2.99 -10.28
N LEU A 228 6.43 4.08 -10.33
CA LEU A 228 6.51 5.10 -11.36
C LEU A 228 7.91 5.73 -11.42
N VAL A 229 8.48 6.13 -10.28
CA VAL A 229 9.83 6.71 -10.23
C VAL A 229 10.90 5.76 -10.76
N ARG A 230 10.75 4.44 -10.53
CA ARG A 230 11.71 3.44 -11.03
C ARG A 230 11.60 3.24 -12.53
N GLU A 231 10.40 3.24 -13.07
CA GLU A 231 10.21 3.14 -14.51
C GLU A 231 10.68 4.42 -15.21
N GLN A 232 10.26 5.59 -14.72
CA GLN A 232 10.65 6.87 -15.32
C GLN A 232 12.16 7.14 -15.23
N TYR A 233 12.85 6.67 -14.20
CA TYR A 233 14.31 6.79 -14.11
C TYR A 233 15.06 6.02 -15.22
N ARG A 234 14.42 5.06 -15.87
CA ARG A 234 15.01 4.34 -17.02
C ARG A 234 14.87 5.09 -18.33
N ALA A 235 14.05 6.14 -18.39
CA ALA A 235 13.86 6.92 -19.60
C ALA A 235 15.15 7.65 -19.98
N THR A 236 15.47 7.66 -21.26
CA THR A 236 16.66 8.34 -21.79
C THR A 236 16.59 9.83 -21.51
N GLY A 237 17.71 10.42 -21.06
CA GLY A 237 17.80 11.84 -20.73
C GLY A 237 17.40 12.22 -19.31
N VAL A 238 16.99 11.29 -18.45
CA VAL A 238 16.75 11.57 -17.02
C VAL A 238 18.06 11.53 -16.22
N SER A 239 18.36 12.57 -15.44
CA SER A 239 19.51 12.58 -14.52
C SER A 239 19.14 12.29 -13.08
N GLN A 240 17.96 12.73 -12.64
CA GLN A 240 17.49 12.50 -11.27
C GLN A 240 15.98 12.25 -11.28
N ALA A 241 15.55 11.26 -10.49
CA ALA A 241 14.15 10.99 -10.19
C ALA A 241 13.94 10.92 -8.68
N ARG A 242 12.96 11.66 -8.16
CA ARG A 242 12.60 11.72 -6.73
C ARG A 242 11.09 11.56 -6.57
N VAL A 243 10.68 11.05 -5.42
CA VAL A 243 9.27 11.07 -5.02
C VAL A 243 9.06 12.29 -4.16
N VAL A 244 8.03 13.07 -4.46
CA VAL A 244 7.63 14.25 -3.71
C VAL A 244 6.30 14.00 -3.06
N MET A 245 6.20 14.35 -1.79
CA MET A 245 4.96 14.29 -1.03
C MET A 245 4.78 15.59 -0.26
N ASN A 246 3.53 15.99 -0.10
CA ASN A 246 3.15 17.09 0.76
C ASN A 246 3.14 16.57 2.21
N ARG A 247 4.03 17.10 3.06
CA ARG A 247 4.16 16.71 4.47
C ARG A 247 3.65 17.82 5.38
N ALA A 248 2.82 17.46 6.35
CA ALA A 248 2.48 18.34 7.47
C ALA A 248 2.88 17.68 8.80
N GLU A 249 3.19 18.49 9.80
CA GLU A 249 3.63 18.04 11.11
C GLU A 249 3.02 18.89 12.23
N LEU A 250 2.40 18.24 13.21
CA LEU A 250 1.81 18.88 14.39
C LEU A 250 1.90 17.94 15.58
N GLY A 251 2.40 18.41 16.73
CA GLY A 251 2.48 17.60 17.95
C GLY A 251 3.30 16.30 17.80
N GLY A 252 4.31 16.29 16.93
CA GLY A 252 5.11 15.11 16.60
C GLY A 252 4.44 14.09 15.66
N LEU A 253 3.19 14.34 15.26
CA LEU A 253 2.47 13.56 14.26
C LEU A 253 2.81 14.08 12.87
N ARG A 254 3.05 13.16 11.92
CA ARG A 254 3.43 13.45 10.54
C ARG A 254 2.46 12.79 9.58
N VAL A 255 1.86 13.60 8.71
CA VAL A 255 0.91 13.16 7.67
C VAL A 255 1.43 13.51 6.28
N PHE A 256 1.05 12.70 5.29
CA PHE A 256 1.56 12.81 3.93
C PHE A 256 0.42 12.76 2.92
N LYS A 257 0.44 13.65 1.92
CA LYS A 257 -0.52 13.70 0.82
C LYS A 257 0.17 13.86 -0.54
N ASP A 258 -0.58 13.56 -1.60
CA ASP A 258 -0.23 13.80 -3.00
C ASP A 258 1.17 13.32 -3.43
N PRO A 259 1.46 12.00 -3.34
CA PRO A 259 2.68 11.46 -3.89
C PRO A 259 2.75 11.72 -5.39
N ARG A 260 3.88 12.27 -5.82
CA ARG A 260 4.19 12.53 -7.21
C ARG A 260 5.66 12.30 -7.46
N VAL A 261 6.03 12.11 -8.71
CA VAL A 261 7.41 11.90 -9.12
C VAL A 261 7.93 13.18 -9.74
N ILE A 262 9.09 13.65 -9.31
CA ILE A 262 9.83 14.74 -9.96
C ILE A 262 11.03 14.14 -10.70
N LEU A 263 11.14 14.47 -11.99
CA LEU A 263 12.27 14.16 -12.84
C LEU A 263 13.04 15.43 -13.19
N ARG A 264 14.35 15.29 -13.29
CA ARG A 264 15.26 16.29 -13.85
C ARG A 264 15.90 15.76 -15.11
N VAL A 265 15.96 16.62 -16.13
CA VAL A 265 16.57 16.30 -17.43
C VAL A 265 18.07 16.55 -17.36
N LYS A 266 18.84 15.59 -17.86
CA LYS A 266 20.30 15.61 -17.87
C LYS A 266 20.83 16.87 -18.56
N SER A 267 21.79 17.54 -17.91
CA SER A 267 22.40 18.80 -18.36
C SER A 267 21.48 20.03 -18.27
N PHE A 268 20.23 19.87 -17.84
CA PHE A 268 19.23 20.94 -17.75
C PHE A 268 18.47 20.93 -16.40
N GLU A 269 19.10 20.42 -15.35
CA GLU A 269 18.46 20.17 -14.04
C GLU A 269 17.92 21.45 -13.39
N LYS A 270 18.59 22.60 -13.65
CA LYS A 270 18.22 23.91 -13.11
C LYS A 270 17.22 24.66 -13.99
N ARG A 271 16.99 24.22 -15.23
CA ARG A 271 16.10 24.90 -16.20
C ARG A 271 14.63 24.57 -15.96
N GLY A 272 14.34 23.41 -15.41
CA GLY A 272 12.98 22.99 -15.18
C GLY A 272 12.88 21.60 -14.56
N TYR A 273 11.67 21.09 -14.52
CA TYR A 273 11.38 19.74 -14.04
C TYR A 273 10.13 19.18 -14.71
N ILE A 274 10.02 17.86 -14.63
CA ILE A 274 8.84 17.11 -15.03
C ILE A 274 8.24 16.51 -13.75
N GLU A 275 6.96 16.77 -13.49
CA GLU A 275 6.18 16.16 -12.42
C GLU A 275 5.19 15.15 -12.99
N SER A 276 5.04 14.01 -12.32
CA SER A 276 4.14 12.95 -12.76
C SER A 276 3.35 12.37 -11.59
N TRP A 277 2.05 12.19 -11.79
CA TRP A 277 1.14 11.60 -10.80
C TRP A 277 0.75 10.20 -11.25
N SER A 278 0.89 9.24 -10.35
CA SER A 278 0.42 7.88 -10.56
C SER A 278 -1.07 7.76 -10.23
N ALA A 279 -1.78 6.96 -11.00
CA ALA A 279 -3.06 6.37 -10.64
C ALA A 279 -2.88 4.91 -10.21
N ASP A 280 -3.98 4.30 -9.76
CA ASP A 280 -4.06 2.87 -9.49
C ASP A 280 -3.60 2.03 -10.69
N LEU A 281 -3.19 0.79 -10.39
CA LEU A 281 -2.79 -0.20 -11.40
C LEU A 281 -1.61 0.23 -12.28
N LYS A 282 -0.64 0.95 -11.69
CA LYS A 282 0.62 1.32 -12.33
C LYS A 282 0.43 2.15 -13.60
N ALA A 283 -0.42 3.17 -13.51
CA ALA A 283 -0.72 4.08 -14.61
C ALA A 283 -0.21 5.50 -14.30
N ILE A 284 0.19 6.25 -15.32
CA ILE A 284 0.34 7.71 -15.21
C ILE A 284 -1.04 8.32 -15.41
N ASN A 285 -1.48 9.12 -14.43
CA ASN A 285 -2.70 9.91 -14.54
C ASN A 285 -2.43 11.25 -15.25
N ARG A 286 -1.34 11.89 -14.84
CA ARG A 286 -1.01 13.25 -15.26
C ARG A 286 0.49 13.41 -15.30
N LEU A 287 0.97 14.16 -16.28
CA LEU A 287 2.34 14.63 -16.35
C LEU A 287 2.31 16.14 -16.60
N PHE A 288 3.07 16.85 -15.79
CA PHE A 288 3.30 18.27 -15.86
C PHE A 288 4.77 18.50 -16.17
N PHE A 289 5.10 19.48 -16.97
CA PHE A 289 6.46 19.99 -16.94
C PHE A 289 6.50 21.49 -17.07
N ARG A 290 7.53 22.04 -16.45
CA ARG A 290 7.70 23.48 -16.28
C ARG A 290 9.12 23.84 -16.62
N LEU A 291 9.26 24.75 -17.58
CA LEU A 291 10.48 25.50 -17.80
C LEU A 291 10.40 26.79 -16.98
N HIS A 292 11.44 27.05 -16.21
CA HIS A 292 11.51 28.25 -15.40
C HIS A 292 11.60 29.48 -16.29
N GLU A 293 11.00 30.58 -15.82
CA GLU A 293 11.16 31.88 -16.45
C GLU A 293 12.62 32.30 -16.38
N THR A 294 13.07 32.97 -17.45
CA THR A 294 14.39 33.59 -17.52
C THR A 294 14.20 35.06 -17.89
N GLU A 295 15.24 35.89 -17.72
CA GLU A 295 15.17 37.31 -18.07
C GLU A 295 14.73 37.55 -19.53
N ALA A 296 15.02 36.60 -20.43
CA ALA A 296 14.70 36.70 -21.85
C ALA A 296 13.39 35.99 -22.25
N ASN A 297 12.88 35.05 -21.46
CA ASN A 297 11.79 34.15 -21.87
C ASN A 297 10.80 33.91 -20.73
N SER A 298 9.51 34.05 -21.06
CA SER A 298 8.40 33.72 -20.17
C SER A 298 8.39 32.24 -19.76
N GLN A 299 7.78 31.95 -18.63
CA GLN A 299 7.50 30.59 -18.21
C GLN A 299 6.70 29.80 -19.25
N VAL A 300 7.15 28.57 -19.52
CA VAL A 300 6.46 27.61 -20.39
C VAL A 300 6.02 26.40 -19.57
N ILE A 301 4.75 26.06 -19.71
CA ILE A 301 4.11 24.96 -18.99
C ILE A 301 3.51 23.99 -19.99
N TRP A 302 3.54 22.72 -19.64
CA TRP A 302 2.94 21.68 -20.43
C TRP A 302 2.25 20.64 -19.58
N TRP A 303 1.15 20.13 -20.10
CA TRP A 303 0.36 19.11 -19.45
C TRP A 303 0.09 17.94 -20.40
N TRP A 304 0.14 16.75 -19.85
CA TRP A 304 -0.42 15.54 -20.44
C TRP A 304 -1.38 14.93 -19.43
N HIS A 305 -2.60 14.66 -19.86
CA HIS A 305 -3.63 14.04 -19.05
C HIS A 305 -4.04 12.70 -19.63
N SER A 306 -4.32 11.73 -18.75
CA SER A 306 -4.75 10.38 -19.12
C SER A 306 -6.03 10.35 -19.96
N TRP A 307 -6.92 11.33 -19.77
CA TRP A 307 -8.16 11.47 -20.54
C TRP A 307 -7.92 12.00 -21.95
N ASP A 308 -6.97 12.92 -22.14
CA ASP A 308 -6.70 13.60 -23.42
C ASP A 308 -5.68 12.83 -24.25
N ARG A 309 -4.76 12.13 -23.58
CA ARG A 309 -3.62 11.39 -24.13
C ARG A 309 -2.72 12.20 -25.05
N ASN A 310 -2.84 13.52 -25.01
CA ASN A 310 -2.08 14.48 -25.81
C ASN A 310 -1.42 15.52 -24.91
N PHE A 311 -0.30 16.06 -25.40
CA PHE A 311 0.39 17.16 -24.73
C PHE A 311 -0.25 18.49 -25.13
N ARG A 312 -0.54 19.31 -24.12
CA ARG A 312 -1.04 20.68 -24.28
C ARG A 312 -0.02 21.67 -23.72
N LYS A 313 0.34 22.67 -24.51
CA LYS A 313 1.25 23.76 -24.14
C LYS A 313 0.47 24.94 -23.62
N TYR A 314 1.01 25.60 -22.59
CA TYR A 314 0.57 26.90 -22.09
C TYR A 314 1.79 27.82 -22.00
N THR A 315 1.65 29.04 -22.50
CA THR A 315 2.68 30.08 -22.44
C THR A 315 2.05 31.33 -21.89
N SER A 316 2.50 31.87 -20.75
CA SER A 316 1.89 33.09 -20.20
C SER A 316 1.91 34.22 -21.25
N PRO A 317 0.76 34.87 -21.57
CA PRO A 317 -0.53 34.85 -20.87
C PRO A 317 -1.63 33.94 -21.47
N ASP A 318 -1.29 33.03 -22.38
CA ASP A 318 -2.23 32.08 -23.00
C ASP A 318 -2.77 31.06 -21.98
N ASP A 319 -4.01 31.30 -21.56
CA ASP A 319 -4.77 30.43 -20.67
C ASP A 319 -5.50 29.30 -21.43
N GLU A 320 -5.69 29.43 -22.75
CA GLU A 320 -6.38 28.41 -23.54
C GLU A 320 -5.40 27.28 -23.88
N GLY A 321 -4.17 27.58 -24.30
CA GLY A 321 -3.18 26.56 -24.62
C GLY A 321 -3.57 25.63 -25.79
N TYR A 322 -2.59 24.96 -26.40
CA TYR A 322 -2.80 24.24 -27.66
C TYR A 322 -2.12 22.86 -27.68
N TYR A 323 -2.71 21.93 -28.44
CA TYR A 323 -2.18 20.57 -28.59
C TYR A 323 -0.94 20.56 -29.48
N VAL A 324 0.02 19.70 -29.13
CA VAL A 324 1.28 19.58 -29.88
C VAL A 324 1.49 18.15 -30.34
N ARG A 325 2.02 18.02 -31.55
CA ARG A 325 2.37 16.74 -32.14
C ARG A 325 3.50 16.09 -31.33
N ARG A 326 3.37 14.79 -31.09
CA ARG A 326 4.40 13.95 -30.46
C ARG A 326 5.70 14.01 -31.28
N PRO A 327 6.84 14.38 -30.68
CA PRO A 327 8.11 14.41 -31.37
C PRO A 327 8.68 13.01 -31.57
N ILE A 328 8.43 12.07 -30.65
CA ILE A 328 8.87 10.67 -30.80
C ILE A 328 7.74 9.88 -31.46
N PRO A 329 7.96 9.32 -32.66
CA PRO A 329 6.97 8.46 -33.31
C PRO A 329 6.74 7.20 -32.47
N SER A 330 5.47 6.82 -32.32
CA SER A 330 5.05 5.59 -31.68
C SER A 330 4.22 4.79 -32.66
N GLU A 331 4.38 3.46 -32.65
CA GLU A 331 3.51 2.55 -33.40
C GLU A 331 2.05 2.63 -32.90
N ALA A 332 1.85 3.06 -31.65
CA ALA A 332 0.53 3.25 -31.07
C ALA A 332 -0.08 4.58 -31.53
N LYS A 333 -1.34 4.50 -31.99
CA LYS A 333 -2.14 5.66 -32.41
C LYS A 333 -2.20 6.73 -31.31
N GLU A 334 -2.27 6.31 -30.05
CA GLU A 334 -2.27 7.17 -28.86
C GLU A 334 -1.40 6.53 -27.77
N LEU A 335 -0.78 7.35 -26.92
CA LEU A 335 -0.03 6.86 -25.77
C LEU A 335 -1.01 6.41 -24.67
N GLY A 336 -0.91 5.15 -24.29
CA GLY A 336 -1.69 4.58 -23.20
C GLY A 336 -1.20 5.05 -21.83
N VAL A 337 -2.08 5.01 -20.84
CA VAL A 337 -1.76 5.36 -19.44
C VAL A 337 -0.72 4.44 -18.80
N ARG A 338 -0.47 3.28 -19.41
CA ARG A 338 0.55 2.30 -18.99
C ARG A 338 1.87 2.44 -19.76
N ASP A 339 1.92 3.27 -20.80
CA ASP A 339 3.10 3.48 -21.64
C ASP A 339 4.03 4.51 -20.98
N VAL A 340 4.37 4.26 -19.72
CA VAL A 340 5.07 5.19 -18.83
C VAL A 340 6.37 5.72 -19.43
N LEU A 341 7.17 4.84 -20.01
CA LEU A 341 8.43 5.19 -20.67
C LEU A 341 8.18 6.10 -21.87
N ALA A 342 7.32 5.68 -22.80
CA ALA A 342 7.04 6.43 -24.01
C ALA A 342 6.44 7.82 -23.72
N VAL A 343 5.56 7.93 -22.73
CA VAL A 343 5.01 9.23 -22.28
C VAL A 343 6.11 10.11 -21.69
N THR A 344 7.00 9.54 -20.88
CA THR A 344 8.09 10.28 -20.24
C THR A 344 9.13 10.74 -21.26
N GLU A 345 9.53 9.88 -22.19
CA GLU A 345 10.47 10.18 -23.26
C GLU A 345 9.94 11.26 -24.20
N ASN A 346 8.64 11.20 -24.56
CA ASN A 346 8.02 12.28 -25.32
C ASN A 346 8.03 13.60 -24.55
N ALA A 347 7.77 13.58 -23.23
CA ALA A 347 7.86 14.78 -22.41
C ALA A 347 9.28 15.36 -22.37
N ILE A 348 10.31 14.51 -22.27
CA ILE A 348 11.72 14.92 -22.32
C ILE A 348 12.06 15.51 -23.69
N ALA A 349 11.63 14.88 -24.79
CA ALA A 349 11.85 15.41 -26.13
C ALA A 349 11.19 16.78 -26.33
N ILE A 350 9.94 16.97 -25.89
CA ILE A 350 9.27 18.27 -25.96
C ILE A 350 10.03 19.31 -25.11
N PHE A 351 10.47 18.94 -23.90
CA PHE A 351 11.25 19.80 -23.03
C PHE A 351 12.55 20.29 -23.70
N LEU A 352 13.30 19.38 -24.33
CA LEU A 352 14.55 19.70 -25.02
C LEU A 352 14.35 20.53 -26.29
N LEU A 353 13.31 20.23 -27.08
CA LEU A 353 12.96 21.03 -28.26
C LEU A 353 12.58 22.47 -27.87
N GLU A 354 11.87 22.63 -26.75
CA GLU A 354 11.52 23.95 -26.25
C GLU A 354 12.77 24.71 -25.73
N ILE A 355 13.73 24.03 -25.10
CA ILE A 355 15.01 24.65 -24.74
C ILE A 355 15.75 25.13 -25.99
N ILE A 356 15.88 24.29 -27.02
CA ILE A 356 16.55 24.67 -28.28
C ILE A 356 15.85 25.87 -28.91
N ARG A 357 14.52 25.91 -28.87
CA ARG A 357 13.73 27.03 -29.38
C ARG A 357 14.00 28.33 -28.61
N LEU A 358 14.11 28.27 -27.28
CA LEU A 358 14.24 29.45 -26.42
C LEU A 358 15.67 29.98 -26.32
N GLU A 359 16.67 29.11 -26.42
CA GLU A 359 18.07 29.43 -26.12
C GLU A 359 19.02 29.28 -27.31
N GLY A 360 18.55 28.71 -28.42
CA GLY A 360 19.35 28.42 -29.60
C GLY A 360 19.97 27.02 -29.56
N GLU A 361 20.97 26.79 -30.41
CA GLU A 361 21.54 25.45 -30.57
C GLU A 361 22.24 24.96 -29.29
N SER A 362 21.82 23.78 -28.80
CA SER A 362 22.46 23.09 -27.69
C SER A 362 22.84 21.68 -28.11
N GLU A 363 24.15 21.40 -28.17
CA GLU A 363 24.68 20.08 -28.53
C GLU A 363 24.23 19.00 -27.54
N ALA A 364 24.17 19.33 -26.25
CA ALA A 364 23.66 18.43 -25.22
C ALA A 364 22.19 18.05 -25.45
N ALA A 365 21.35 19.02 -25.80
CA ALA A 365 19.94 18.75 -26.10
C ALA A 365 19.79 17.91 -27.38
N ARG A 366 20.56 18.22 -28.43
CA ARG A 366 20.56 17.46 -29.68
C ARG A 366 21.03 16.02 -29.52
N SER A 367 22.08 15.80 -28.70
CA SER A 367 22.57 14.45 -28.40
C SER A 367 21.47 13.59 -27.79
N ILE A 368 20.76 14.11 -26.78
CA ILE A 368 19.67 13.38 -26.12
C ILE A 368 18.48 13.19 -27.09
N LEU A 369 18.11 14.19 -27.89
CA LEU A 369 17.05 14.06 -28.90
C LEU A 369 17.39 13.00 -29.95
N SER A 370 18.64 12.92 -30.39
CA SER A 370 19.11 11.89 -31.31
C SER A 370 19.03 10.49 -30.69
N GLU A 371 19.40 10.33 -29.42
CA GLU A 371 19.26 9.06 -28.69
C GLU A 371 17.78 8.63 -28.57
N LEU A 372 16.87 9.59 -28.44
CA LEU A 372 15.41 9.38 -28.38
C LEU A 372 14.77 9.14 -29.76
N GLY A 373 15.50 9.32 -30.86
CA GLY A 373 14.93 9.24 -32.22
C GLY A 373 14.02 10.41 -32.60
N ALA A 374 14.21 11.57 -31.98
CA ALA A 374 13.45 12.82 -32.21
C ALA A 374 14.33 13.98 -32.73
N GLY A 375 15.54 13.67 -33.21
CA GLY A 375 16.54 14.62 -33.71
C GLY A 375 16.32 15.10 -35.14
#